data_AF-A0A9D2CNS9-F1
#
_entry.id   AF-A0A9D2CNS9-F1
#
_cell.length_a   1.000
_cell.length_b   1.000
_cell.length_c   1.000
_cell.angle_alpha   90.00
_cell.angle_beta   90.00
_cell.angle_gamma   90.00
#
_symmetry.space_group_name_H-M   'P 1'
#
loop_
_entity.id
_entity.type
_entity.pdbx_description
1 polymer ?
#
loop_
_entity_poly.entity_id
_entity_poly.type
_entity_poly.pdbx_seq_one_letter_code
_entity_poly.pdbx_strand_id
1 'polypeptide(L)'
;MAEKIDIDQLTTEFSKSFKYASISDYDPEMIKNIVGGFYKMMEETGYPDITKWDGGLIFDVLMGVTEEAVKDGDERDVDTLLVFLEVIQSFIGFLSDTKKIPLSSQELDRVFSEYDDQMDSLLGPEEYHEYDDPNLPQWLEYVANDISEYTDDWVDAYVESSAWEKRQKGVDESILRMAMAALTDTAYNQYRKTPKSWTKKAIHGVLTSYFIKNVNFEADEYAHIVPALSGLLDYVVDQGWLNKKRAADYQRFLKASEAEMIELSKDSNNFGDAKLLAVKMLESGIDISDEKSVRDFITDINKQGGVSYLRKLDNDSKKTKDIGNVEELAKDFDPDPQRKFLNSPHLPELDGKKWNQATAIHVHELGVDYGTELALKRDKYVLPVEISVSVVVLSISQMIDVLYAQHLQAPDEWTIATWQEFSSWLKENQTKEQYDRTVRLLESLMMFLKDRKVLSSKNAKEINSVIQGKVVSLDEARGRKNRDKK
;
A
#
# COMPACT_ATOMS: atom_id res chain seq x y z
N MET A 1 18.67 -1.15 -44.25
CA MET A 1 19.33 -0.32 -43.24
C MET A 1 18.38 -0.27 -42.06
N ALA A 2 18.75 -0.87 -40.93
CA ALA A 2 17.96 -0.75 -39.71
C ALA A 2 17.97 0.72 -39.27
N GLU A 3 16.81 1.24 -38.88
CA GLU A 3 16.66 2.59 -38.36
C GLU A 3 17.52 2.70 -37.09
N LYS A 4 18.47 3.64 -37.06
CA LYS A 4 19.35 3.81 -35.90
C LYS A 4 18.49 4.29 -34.74
N ILE A 5 18.37 3.45 -33.72
CA ILE A 5 17.58 3.73 -32.54
C ILE A 5 18.22 4.90 -31.78
N ASP A 6 17.40 5.90 -31.48
CA ASP A 6 17.81 7.08 -30.71
C ASP A 6 17.69 6.76 -29.21
N ILE A 7 18.83 6.62 -28.54
CA ILE A 7 18.88 6.30 -27.11
C ILE A 7 18.33 7.42 -26.23
N ASP A 8 18.43 8.69 -26.66
CA ASP A 8 17.86 9.82 -25.93
C ASP A 8 16.33 9.78 -26.01
N GLN A 9 15.80 9.40 -27.17
CA GLN A 9 14.36 9.15 -27.32
C GLN A 9 13.92 7.97 -26.45
N LEU A 10 14.64 6.84 -26.47
CA LEU A 10 14.32 5.68 -25.63
C LEU A 10 14.34 6.02 -24.14
N THR A 11 15.34 6.76 -23.68
CA THR A 11 15.45 7.17 -22.28
C THR A 11 14.32 8.13 -21.89
N THR A 12 13.90 9.01 -22.81
CA THR A 12 12.75 9.91 -22.62
C THR A 12 11.43 9.15 -22.58
N GLU A 13 11.30 8.04 -23.30
CA GLU A 13 10.13 7.18 -23.22
C GLU A 13 10.15 6.32 -21.95
N PHE A 14 11.33 5.80 -21.58
CA PHE A 14 11.54 5.05 -20.36
C PHE A 14 11.17 5.87 -19.12
N SER A 15 11.58 7.15 -19.04
CA SER A 15 11.25 8.04 -17.91
C SER A 15 9.76 8.30 -17.70
N LYS A 16 8.91 7.93 -18.67
CA LYS A 16 7.45 8.01 -18.57
C LYS A 16 6.79 6.66 -18.30
N SER A 17 7.57 5.59 -18.20
CA SER A 17 7.10 4.22 -18.04
C SER A 17 6.88 3.87 -16.57
N PHE A 18 6.05 2.85 -16.31
CA PHE A 18 5.86 2.31 -14.96
C PHE A 18 7.16 1.72 -14.39
N LYS A 19 7.99 1.11 -15.24
CA LYS A 19 9.28 0.53 -14.84
C LYS A 19 10.28 1.59 -14.37
N TYR A 20 10.15 2.85 -14.80
CA TYR A 20 10.96 3.94 -14.24
C TYR A 20 10.45 4.40 -12.87
N ALA A 21 9.15 4.27 -12.59
CA ALA A 21 8.59 4.67 -11.31
C ALA A 21 9.11 3.81 -10.14
N SER A 22 9.42 2.53 -10.37
CA SER A 22 10.00 1.64 -9.34
C SER A 22 11.42 2.04 -8.92
N ILE A 23 12.13 2.78 -9.76
CA ILE A 23 13.51 3.24 -9.52
C ILE A 23 13.59 4.76 -9.35
N SER A 24 12.46 5.42 -9.10
CA SER A 24 12.37 6.89 -9.08
C SER A 24 13.03 7.57 -7.87
N ASP A 25 13.47 6.78 -6.89
CA ASP A 25 14.26 7.25 -5.76
C ASP A 25 15.73 7.54 -6.16
N TYR A 26 16.20 7.02 -7.30
CA TYR A 26 17.52 7.36 -7.84
C TYR A 26 17.53 8.69 -8.61
N ASP A 27 18.70 9.30 -8.66
CA ASP A 27 18.90 10.55 -9.42
C ASP A 27 18.61 10.33 -10.93
N PRO A 28 17.77 11.16 -11.58
CA PRO A 28 17.42 10.99 -12.99
C PRO A 28 18.61 11.02 -13.95
N GLU A 29 19.65 11.79 -13.65
CA GLU A 29 20.86 11.85 -14.49
C GLU A 29 21.72 10.59 -14.29
N MET A 30 21.77 10.04 -13.08
CA MET A 30 22.37 8.73 -12.82
C MET A 30 21.69 7.62 -13.64
N ILE A 31 20.35 7.54 -13.61
CA ILE A 31 19.60 6.55 -14.40
C ILE A 31 19.91 6.70 -15.89
N LYS A 32 19.89 7.94 -16.40
CA LYS A 32 20.22 8.24 -17.80
C LYS A 32 21.64 7.79 -18.15
N ASN A 33 22.62 8.04 -17.27
CA ASN A 33 24.00 7.64 -17.48
C ASN A 33 24.18 6.12 -17.47
N ILE A 34 23.50 5.41 -16.57
CA ILE A 34 23.53 3.93 -16.52
C ILE A 34 22.93 3.35 -17.81
N VAL A 35 21.73 3.79 -18.21
CA VAL A 35 21.08 3.31 -19.44
C VAL A 35 21.91 3.62 -20.69
N GLY A 36 22.43 4.84 -20.79
CA GLY A 36 23.30 5.25 -21.90
C GLY A 36 24.62 4.48 -21.93
N GLY A 37 25.23 4.24 -20.76
CA GLY A 37 26.44 3.45 -20.60
C GLY A 37 26.24 1.99 -21.00
N PHE A 38 25.14 1.36 -20.55
CA PHE A 38 24.77 0.01 -20.95
C PHE A 38 24.55 -0.12 -22.45
N TYR A 39 23.81 0.81 -23.07
CA TYR A 39 23.59 0.80 -24.52
C TYR A 39 24.92 0.93 -25.30
N LYS A 40 25.80 1.83 -24.85
CA LYS A 40 27.14 2.00 -25.45
C LYS A 40 27.97 0.73 -25.31
N MET A 41 27.93 0.07 -24.15
CA MET A 41 28.58 -1.22 -23.93
C MET A 41 28.05 -2.28 -24.90
N MET A 42 26.73 -2.37 -25.09
CA MET A 42 26.11 -3.27 -26.07
C MET A 42 26.55 -2.98 -27.51
N GLU A 43 26.70 -1.70 -27.89
CA GLU A 43 27.23 -1.32 -29.20
C GLU A 43 28.70 -1.75 -29.37
N GLU A 44 29.54 -1.53 -28.35
CA GLU A 44 30.97 -1.89 -28.36
C GLU A 44 31.21 -3.41 -28.36
N THR A 45 30.30 -4.20 -27.77
CA THR A 45 30.34 -5.67 -27.78
C THR A 45 29.74 -6.29 -29.04
N GLY A 46 29.25 -5.48 -29.99
CA GLY A 46 28.77 -5.95 -31.29
C GLY A 46 27.26 -6.19 -31.37
N TYR A 47 26.49 -5.70 -30.40
CA TYR A 47 25.03 -5.83 -30.31
C TYR A 47 24.29 -4.48 -30.36
N PRO A 48 24.51 -3.61 -31.38
CA PRO A 48 23.91 -2.28 -31.46
C PRO A 48 22.41 -2.28 -31.79
N ASP A 49 21.84 -3.44 -32.11
CA ASP A 49 20.45 -3.58 -32.56
C ASP A 49 19.63 -4.28 -31.48
N ILE A 50 18.86 -3.48 -30.71
CA ILE A 50 18.06 -4.00 -29.59
C ILE A 50 17.02 -5.02 -30.05
N THR A 51 16.59 -4.99 -31.32
CA THR A 51 15.63 -5.97 -31.85
C THR A 51 16.19 -7.38 -31.94
N LYS A 52 17.50 -7.53 -31.71
CA LYS A 52 18.21 -8.81 -31.65
C LYS A 52 18.61 -9.21 -30.23
N TRP A 53 18.24 -8.44 -29.21
CA TRP A 53 18.54 -8.79 -27.83
C TRP A 53 17.61 -9.92 -27.38
N ASP A 54 18.15 -11.13 -27.29
CA ASP A 54 17.46 -12.29 -26.73
C ASP A 54 17.88 -12.54 -25.28
N GLY A 55 17.26 -13.54 -24.64
CA GLY A 55 17.46 -13.81 -23.22
C GLY A 55 18.87 -14.28 -22.90
N GLY A 56 19.49 -15.06 -23.79
CA GLY A 56 20.85 -15.54 -23.62
C GLY A 56 21.86 -14.39 -23.67
N LEU A 57 21.69 -13.48 -24.64
CA LEU A 57 22.55 -12.28 -24.71
C LEU A 57 22.43 -11.41 -23.46
N ILE A 58 21.22 -11.16 -22.98
CA ILE A 58 21.01 -10.31 -21.80
C ILE A 58 21.64 -10.97 -20.57
N PHE A 59 21.41 -12.26 -20.37
CA PHE A 59 22.04 -13.04 -19.32
C PHE A 59 23.56 -12.94 -19.38
N ASP A 60 24.17 -13.26 -20.53
CA ASP A 60 25.62 -13.27 -20.71
C ASP A 60 26.27 -11.91 -20.41
N VAL A 61 25.60 -10.82 -20.82
CA VAL A 61 26.09 -9.46 -20.58
C VAL A 61 25.99 -9.08 -19.11
N LEU A 62 24.85 -9.34 -18.46
CA LEU A 62 24.68 -9.04 -17.04
C LEU A 62 25.66 -9.86 -16.18
N MET A 63 25.82 -11.14 -16.50
CA MET A 63 26.82 -12.00 -15.84
C MET A 63 28.24 -11.50 -16.06
N GLY A 64 28.61 -11.12 -17.28
CA GLY A 64 29.95 -10.58 -17.56
C GLY A 64 30.27 -9.29 -16.79
N VAL A 65 29.30 -8.39 -16.62
CA VAL A 65 29.45 -7.19 -15.79
C VAL A 65 29.60 -7.55 -14.31
N THR A 66 28.81 -8.52 -13.84
CA THR A 66 28.82 -9.01 -12.46
C THR A 66 30.16 -9.64 -12.11
N GLU A 67 30.65 -10.57 -12.95
CA GLU A 67 31.91 -11.26 -12.73
C GLU A 67 33.11 -10.29 -12.66
N GLU A 68 33.15 -9.27 -13.52
CA GLU A 68 34.24 -8.29 -13.49
C GLU A 68 34.16 -7.40 -12.24
N ALA A 69 32.95 -6.97 -11.83
CA ALA A 69 32.77 -6.21 -10.59
C ALA A 69 33.17 -7.01 -9.34
N VAL A 70 32.79 -8.29 -9.27
CA VAL A 70 33.14 -9.17 -8.14
C VAL A 70 34.64 -9.43 -8.06
N LYS A 71 35.31 -9.54 -9.21
CA LYS A 71 36.74 -9.81 -9.30
C LYS A 71 37.62 -8.65 -8.82
N ASP A 72 37.14 -7.41 -8.92
CA ASP A 72 37.86 -6.22 -8.46
C ASP A 72 37.87 -6.10 -6.92
N GLY A 73 36.87 -6.68 -6.23
CA GLY A 73 36.89 -6.93 -4.78
C GLY A 73 36.80 -5.69 -3.88
N ASP A 74 36.43 -4.51 -4.41
CA ASP A 74 36.07 -3.32 -3.62
C ASP A 74 34.56 -3.36 -3.29
N GLU A 75 34.20 -3.29 -2.01
CA GLU A 75 32.80 -3.29 -1.54
C GLU A 75 31.96 -2.21 -2.24
N ARG A 76 32.56 -1.07 -2.62
CA ARG A 76 31.86 0.02 -3.32
C ARG A 76 31.48 -0.33 -4.75
N ASP A 77 32.17 -1.28 -5.36
CA ASP A 77 31.87 -1.77 -6.71
C ASP A 77 30.65 -2.70 -6.69
N VAL A 78 30.40 -3.40 -5.58
CA VAL A 78 29.19 -4.21 -5.37
C VAL A 78 27.95 -3.33 -5.20
N ASP A 79 28.00 -2.30 -4.36
CA ASP A 79 26.89 -1.34 -4.23
C ASP A 79 26.55 -0.66 -5.57
N THR A 80 27.59 -0.29 -6.33
CA THR A 80 27.44 0.32 -7.65
C THR A 80 26.84 -0.67 -8.65
N LEU A 81 27.24 -1.95 -8.59
CA LEU A 81 26.69 -3.03 -9.40
C LEU A 81 25.20 -3.22 -9.12
N LEU A 82 24.77 -3.24 -7.86
CA LEU A 82 23.36 -3.45 -7.51
C LEU A 82 22.46 -2.34 -8.07
N VAL A 83 22.87 -1.07 -7.93
CA VAL A 83 22.16 0.06 -8.52
C VAL A 83 22.14 -0.04 -10.05
N PHE A 84 23.25 -0.44 -10.66
CA PHE A 84 23.32 -0.68 -12.10
C PHE A 84 22.32 -1.77 -12.53
N LEU A 85 22.28 -2.91 -11.84
CA LEU A 85 21.40 -4.03 -12.16
C LEU A 85 19.93 -3.65 -12.04
N GLU A 86 19.53 -3.01 -10.95
CA GLU A 86 18.13 -2.60 -10.74
C GLU A 86 17.64 -1.65 -11.85
N VAL A 87 18.50 -0.68 -12.24
CA VAL A 87 18.19 0.26 -13.33
C VAL A 87 18.11 -0.46 -14.68
N ILE A 88 19.05 -1.36 -14.98
CA ILE A 88 19.10 -2.07 -16.27
C ILE A 88 17.99 -3.11 -16.39
N GLN A 89 17.69 -3.87 -15.35
CA GLN A 89 16.54 -4.80 -15.33
C GLN A 89 15.22 -4.03 -15.55
N SER A 90 15.07 -2.87 -14.90
CA SER A 90 13.91 -1.99 -15.10
C SER A 90 13.82 -1.48 -16.54
N PHE A 91 14.94 -1.04 -17.13
CA PHE A 91 14.99 -0.58 -18.51
C PHE A 91 14.67 -1.69 -19.52
N ILE A 92 15.26 -2.88 -19.36
CA ILE A 92 14.98 -4.04 -20.23
C ILE A 92 13.51 -4.48 -20.09
N GLY A 93 12.96 -4.45 -18.87
CA GLY A 93 11.54 -4.67 -18.63
C GLY A 93 10.66 -3.70 -19.43
N PHE A 94 11.03 -2.41 -19.47
CA PHE A 94 10.34 -1.42 -20.30
C PHE A 94 10.44 -1.74 -21.79
N LEU A 95 11.60 -2.18 -22.28
CA LEU A 95 11.77 -2.56 -23.68
C LEU A 95 10.91 -3.78 -24.05
N SER A 96 10.77 -4.76 -23.13
CA SER A 96 9.89 -5.92 -23.31
C SER A 96 8.42 -5.49 -23.35
N ASP A 97 7.97 -4.70 -22.37
CA ASP A 97 6.57 -4.22 -22.27
C ASP A 97 6.15 -3.41 -23.50
N THR A 98 7.09 -2.65 -24.08
CA THR A 98 6.87 -1.86 -25.30
C THR A 98 7.18 -2.60 -26.60
N LYS A 99 7.50 -3.90 -26.53
CA LYS A 99 7.81 -4.78 -27.67
C LYS A 99 8.95 -4.27 -28.56
N LYS A 100 9.95 -3.62 -27.93
CA LYS A 100 11.15 -3.12 -28.60
C LYS A 100 12.25 -4.17 -28.69
N ILE A 101 12.22 -5.16 -27.80
CA ILE A 101 13.04 -6.37 -27.84
C ILE A 101 12.16 -7.60 -28.12
N PRO A 102 12.70 -8.69 -28.70
CA PRO A 102 11.96 -9.90 -29.03
C PRO A 102 11.63 -10.80 -27.83
N LEU A 103 11.65 -10.27 -26.60
CA LEU A 103 11.37 -11.00 -25.37
C LEU A 103 10.01 -10.61 -24.79
N SER A 104 9.22 -11.60 -24.43
CA SER A 104 8.04 -11.43 -23.58
C SER A 104 8.43 -11.24 -22.11
N SER A 105 7.52 -10.66 -21.32
CA SER A 105 7.75 -10.48 -19.87
C SER A 105 8.05 -11.83 -19.19
N GLN A 106 7.38 -12.91 -19.58
CA GLN A 106 7.61 -14.25 -19.02
C GLN A 106 9.00 -14.81 -19.36
N GLU A 107 9.52 -14.55 -20.55
CA GLU A 107 10.88 -14.95 -20.92
C GLU A 107 11.91 -14.12 -20.15
N LEU A 108 11.62 -12.83 -19.94
CA LEU A 108 12.50 -11.95 -19.18
C LEU A 108 12.53 -12.32 -17.69
N ASP A 109 11.39 -12.68 -17.09
CA ASP A 109 11.32 -13.14 -15.69
C ASP A 109 12.15 -14.41 -15.48
N ARG A 110 12.19 -15.31 -16.48
CA ARG A 110 13.06 -16.50 -16.44
C ARG A 110 14.54 -16.13 -16.51
N VAL A 111 14.90 -15.19 -17.38
CA VAL A 111 16.28 -14.72 -17.53
C VAL A 111 16.77 -14.07 -16.23
N PHE A 112 15.94 -13.24 -15.60
CA PHE A 112 16.30 -12.60 -14.33
C PHE A 112 16.33 -13.59 -13.17
N SER A 113 15.39 -14.53 -13.09
CA SER A 113 15.44 -15.60 -12.07
C SER A 113 16.69 -16.46 -12.22
N GLU A 114 17.09 -16.84 -13.43
CA GLU A 114 18.31 -17.61 -13.67
C GLU A 114 19.57 -16.77 -13.36
N TYR A 115 19.54 -15.48 -13.69
CA TYR A 115 20.61 -14.55 -13.34
C TYR A 115 20.76 -14.40 -11.83
N ASP A 116 19.67 -14.19 -11.09
CA ASP A 116 19.68 -14.05 -9.63
C ASP A 116 20.22 -15.33 -8.97
N ASP A 117 19.78 -16.52 -9.41
CA ASP A 117 20.31 -17.81 -8.92
C ASP A 117 21.83 -17.94 -9.10
N GLN A 118 22.38 -17.41 -10.20
CA GLN A 118 23.82 -17.46 -10.49
C GLN A 118 24.59 -16.35 -9.77
N MET A 119 23.99 -15.17 -9.65
CA MET A 119 24.53 -14.05 -8.90
C MET A 119 24.69 -14.42 -7.42
N ASP A 120 23.70 -15.08 -6.82
CA ASP A 120 23.76 -15.63 -5.46
C ASP A 120 24.91 -16.64 -5.31
N SER A 121 25.16 -17.45 -6.33
CA SER A 121 26.30 -18.37 -6.33
C SER A 121 27.66 -17.67 -6.48
N LEU A 122 27.72 -16.52 -7.16
CA LEU A 122 28.96 -15.77 -7.43
C LEU A 122 29.35 -14.83 -6.30
N LEU A 123 28.37 -14.14 -5.71
CA LEU A 123 28.56 -13.27 -4.55
C LEU A 123 28.77 -14.07 -3.27
N GLY A 124 28.52 -15.39 -3.31
CA GLY A 124 28.38 -16.22 -2.12
C GLY A 124 27.02 -15.98 -1.45
N PRO A 125 26.62 -16.82 -0.49
CA PRO A 125 25.44 -16.52 0.32
C PRO A 125 25.64 -15.10 0.85
N GLU A 126 24.71 -14.20 0.50
CA GLU A 126 24.83 -12.76 0.73
C GLU A 126 25.51 -12.50 2.09
N GLU A 127 26.67 -11.83 2.08
CA GLU A 127 27.08 -11.06 3.27
C GLU A 127 26.11 -9.87 3.39
N TYR A 128 24.82 -10.15 3.58
CA TYR A 128 23.92 -9.22 4.20
C TYR A 128 24.48 -8.97 5.59
N HIS A 129 25.17 -7.84 5.73
CA HIS A 129 25.45 -7.18 7.00
C HIS A 129 24.17 -6.81 7.78
N GLU A 130 22.99 -7.30 7.39
CA GLU A 130 21.69 -7.04 8.02
C GLU A 130 21.68 -7.44 9.50
N TYR A 131 22.62 -8.31 9.91
CA TYR A 131 22.76 -8.76 11.30
C TYR A 131 24.02 -8.28 12.00
N ASP A 132 24.83 -7.39 11.44
CA ASP A 132 26.04 -6.88 12.10
C ASP A 132 25.74 -5.88 13.22
N ASP A 133 25.44 -6.41 14.41
CA ASP A 133 25.45 -5.66 15.66
C ASP A 133 26.83 -5.80 16.33
N PRO A 134 27.63 -4.72 16.46
CA PRO A 134 28.95 -4.78 17.06
C PRO A 134 28.94 -5.19 18.55
N ASN A 135 27.77 -5.23 19.19
CA ASN A 135 27.60 -5.68 20.58
C ASN A 135 27.25 -7.18 20.70
N LEU A 136 27.04 -7.87 19.58
CA LEU A 136 26.74 -9.29 19.54
C LEU A 136 27.93 -10.08 18.96
N PRO A 137 28.05 -11.38 19.29
CA PRO A 137 28.93 -12.26 18.55
C PRO A 137 28.62 -12.23 17.04
N GLN A 138 29.65 -12.46 16.23
CA GLN A 138 29.51 -12.58 14.78
C GLN A 138 28.37 -13.54 14.43
N TRP A 139 27.55 -13.14 13.45
CA TRP A 139 26.55 -14.05 12.90
C TRP A 139 27.24 -15.19 12.17
N LEU A 140 26.77 -16.40 12.40
CA LEU A 140 27.34 -17.60 11.78
C LEU A 140 26.23 -18.35 11.06
N GLU A 141 26.35 -18.43 9.75
CA GLU A 141 25.36 -19.05 8.85
C GLU A 141 25.10 -20.51 9.19
N TYR A 142 26.17 -21.29 9.39
CA TYR A 142 26.03 -22.71 9.74
C TYR A 142 25.24 -22.93 11.04
N VAL A 143 25.26 -21.96 11.95
CA VAL A 143 24.44 -22.03 13.17
C VAL A 143 22.99 -21.70 12.84
N ALA A 144 22.71 -20.71 12.00
CA ALA A 144 21.35 -20.40 11.54
C ALA A 144 20.71 -21.61 10.83
N ASN A 145 21.47 -22.25 9.92
CA ASN A 145 21.03 -23.43 9.20
C ASN A 145 20.80 -24.62 10.13
N ASP A 146 21.75 -24.91 11.04
CA ASP A 146 21.61 -25.99 12.05
C ASP A 146 20.37 -25.77 12.93
N ILE A 147 20.15 -24.55 13.43
CA ILE A 147 18.98 -24.28 14.27
C ILE A 147 17.66 -24.34 13.52
N SER A 148 17.61 -23.92 12.25
CA SER A 148 16.39 -24.06 11.45
C SER A 148 16.06 -25.54 11.29
N GLU A 149 17.01 -26.33 10.78
CA GLU A 149 16.85 -27.76 10.48
C GLU A 149 16.34 -28.54 11.70
N TYR A 150 17.03 -28.47 12.85
CA TYR A 150 16.58 -29.28 13.99
C TYR A 150 15.27 -28.75 14.62
N THR A 151 14.91 -27.48 14.43
CA THR A 151 13.62 -26.99 14.93
C THR A 151 12.47 -27.37 14.02
N ASP A 152 12.70 -27.49 12.71
CA ASP A 152 11.74 -28.04 11.77
C ASP A 152 11.49 -29.52 12.08
N ASP A 153 12.56 -30.30 12.33
CA ASP A 153 12.45 -31.69 12.80
C ASP A 153 11.63 -31.81 14.10
N TRP A 154 11.79 -30.85 15.03
CA TRP A 154 10.99 -30.84 16.27
C TRP A 154 9.51 -30.63 15.98
N VAL A 155 9.19 -29.71 15.06
CA VAL A 155 7.81 -29.40 14.67
C VAL A 155 7.20 -30.59 13.95
N ASP A 156 7.89 -31.17 12.96
CA ASP A 156 7.44 -32.35 12.22
C ASP A 156 7.13 -33.51 13.16
N ALA A 157 8.09 -33.85 14.01
CA ALA A 157 7.91 -34.94 14.96
C ALA A 157 6.77 -34.67 15.95
N TYR A 158 6.56 -33.42 16.36
CA TYR A 158 5.43 -33.09 17.24
C TYR A 158 4.10 -33.25 16.51
N VAL A 159 3.95 -32.70 15.29
CA VAL A 159 2.74 -32.77 14.47
C VAL A 159 2.35 -34.21 14.15
N GLU A 160 3.33 -35.08 13.88
CA GLU A 160 3.11 -36.51 13.63
C GLU A 160 2.80 -37.33 14.90
N SER A 161 3.05 -36.76 16.09
CA SER A 161 2.90 -37.47 17.34
C SER A 161 1.45 -37.51 17.85
N SER A 162 1.14 -38.51 18.67
CA SER A 162 -0.12 -38.54 19.45
C SER A 162 -0.27 -37.38 20.45
N ALA A 163 0.81 -36.62 20.73
CA ALA A 163 0.70 -35.43 21.57
C ALA A 163 0.01 -34.27 20.84
N TRP A 164 0.16 -34.18 19.51
CA TRP A 164 -0.50 -33.17 18.68
C TRP A 164 -2.02 -33.24 18.73
N GLU A 165 -2.58 -34.44 18.88
CA GLU A 165 -4.03 -34.64 19.06
C GLU A 165 -4.57 -33.98 20.33
N LYS A 166 -3.70 -33.72 21.32
CA LYS A 166 -4.05 -33.10 22.61
C LYS A 166 -3.75 -31.60 22.65
N ARG A 167 -3.32 -31.01 21.53
CA ARG A 167 -3.05 -29.57 21.46
C ARG A 167 -4.28 -28.76 21.84
N GLN A 168 -4.05 -27.52 22.25
CA GLN A 168 -5.14 -26.59 22.55
C GLN A 168 -5.98 -26.33 21.30
N LYS A 169 -7.31 -26.26 21.47
CA LYS A 169 -8.23 -25.92 20.39
C LYS A 169 -7.87 -24.55 19.79
N GLY A 170 -7.85 -24.49 18.45
CA GLY A 170 -7.48 -23.29 17.69
C GLY A 170 -5.98 -23.25 17.31
N VAL A 171 -5.14 -24.08 17.94
CA VAL A 171 -3.78 -24.30 17.44
C VAL A 171 -3.86 -25.21 16.21
N ASP A 172 -3.29 -24.76 15.10
CA ASP A 172 -3.04 -25.57 13.92
C ASP A 172 -1.55 -25.62 13.56
N GLU A 173 -1.24 -26.42 12.55
CA GLU A 173 0.13 -26.67 12.11
C GLU A 173 0.79 -25.42 11.52
N SER A 174 0.02 -24.58 10.81
CA SER A 174 0.52 -23.35 10.20
C SER A 174 0.99 -22.38 11.28
N ILE A 175 0.15 -22.15 12.30
CA ILE A 175 0.49 -21.29 13.45
C ILE A 175 1.74 -21.81 14.15
N LEU A 176 1.83 -23.12 14.39
CA LEU A 176 3.00 -23.70 15.05
C LEU A 176 4.28 -23.50 14.24
N ARG A 177 4.27 -23.88 12.96
CA ARG A 177 5.43 -23.78 12.06
C ARG A 177 5.91 -22.34 11.95
N MET A 178 5.00 -21.43 11.63
CA MET A 178 5.31 -20.01 11.48
C MET A 178 5.83 -19.41 12.78
N ALA A 179 5.21 -19.73 13.92
CA ALA A 179 5.67 -19.23 15.21
C ALA A 179 7.05 -19.77 15.61
N MET A 180 7.31 -21.06 15.36
CA MET A 180 8.59 -21.67 15.72
C MET A 180 9.73 -21.16 14.82
N ALA A 181 9.48 -21.07 13.51
CA ALA A 181 10.43 -20.52 12.55
C ALA A 181 10.76 -19.06 12.89
N ALA A 182 9.74 -18.20 13.02
CA ALA A 182 9.94 -16.78 13.35
C ALA A 182 10.66 -16.59 14.69
N LEU A 183 10.31 -17.37 15.72
CA LEU A 183 10.99 -17.28 17.02
C LEU A 183 12.46 -17.70 16.92
N THR A 184 12.75 -18.78 16.20
CA THR A 184 14.10 -19.34 16.08
C THR A 184 15.00 -18.42 15.29
N ASP A 185 14.57 -18.04 14.09
CA ASP A 185 15.32 -17.19 13.19
C ASP A 185 15.58 -15.81 13.82
N THR A 186 14.52 -15.14 14.26
CA THR A 186 14.66 -13.77 14.81
C THR A 186 15.45 -13.76 16.13
N ALA A 187 15.29 -14.78 16.99
CA ALA A 187 16.07 -14.84 18.22
C ALA A 187 17.58 -15.00 17.96
N TYR A 188 17.96 -15.68 16.87
CA TYR A 188 19.36 -15.78 16.47
C TYR A 188 19.85 -14.51 15.78
N ASN A 189 19.08 -14.00 14.83
CA ASN A 189 19.41 -12.83 14.02
C ASN A 189 19.53 -11.54 14.85
N GLN A 190 18.69 -11.37 15.88
CA GLN A 190 18.70 -10.15 16.70
C GLN A 190 19.34 -10.30 18.09
N TYR A 191 19.52 -11.53 18.59
CA TYR A 191 20.02 -11.75 19.96
C TYR A 191 21.13 -12.79 20.07
N ARG A 192 21.52 -13.44 18.95
CA ARG A 192 22.43 -14.59 18.92
C ARG A 192 22.04 -15.69 19.91
N LYS A 193 20.73 -15.93 20.05
CA LYS A 193 20.20 -17.00 20.91
C LYS A 193 19.59 -18.10 20.07
N THR A 194 20.13 -19.30 20.27
CA THR A 194 19.59 -20.54 19.71
C THR A 194 18.44 -21.07 20.58
N PRO A 195 17.59 -21.98 20.07
CA PRO A 195 16.59 -22.70 20.85
C PRO A 195 17.13 -23.30 22.16
N LYS A 196 18.37 -23.80 22.15
CA LYS A 196 19.02 -24.32 23.35
C LYS A 196 19.49 -23.24 24.32
N SER A 197 19.48 -21.95 23.96
CA SER A 197 20.04 -20.83 24.74
C SER A 197 19.16 -19.57 24.82
N TRP A 198 17.88 -19.64 24.43
CA TRP A 198 16.94 -18.52 24.54
C TRP A 198 16.91 -17.91 25.94
N THR A 199 16.64 -16.62 25.96
CA THR A 199 16.53 -15.83 27.20
C THR A 199 15.17 -15.16 27.25
N LYS A 200 14.77 -14.68 28.43
CA LYS A 200 13.57 -13.86 28.57
C LYS A 200 13.57 -12.68 27.59
N LYS A 201 14.71 -11.99 27.45
CA LYS A 201 14.84 -10.81 26.57
C LYS A 201 14.59 -11.17 25.10
N ALA A 202 15.18 -12.27 24.63
CA ALA A 202 15.02 -12.72 23.24
C ALA A 202 13.56 -13.11 22.95
N ILE A 203 12.97 -14.00 23.78
CA ILE A 203 11.57 -14.44 23.59
C ILE A 203 10.62 -13.25 23.66
N HIS A 204 10.73 -12.43 24.70
CA HIS A 204 9.87 -11.26 24.86
C HIS A 204 9.99 -10.30 23.68
N GLY A 205 11.22 -9.94 23.31
CA GLY A 205 11.47 -9.00 22.22
C GLY A 205 10.96 -9.50 20.87
N VAL A 206 11.12 -10.79 20.56
CA VAL A 206 10.59 -11.36 19.32
C VAL A 206 9.06 -11.33 19.29
N LEU A 207 8.40 -11.76 20.37
CA LEU A 207 6.93 -11.78 20.47
C LEU A 207 6.32 -10.37 20.43
N THR A 208 6.94 -9.37 21.07
CA THR A 208 6.39 -8.00 21.14
C THR A 208 6.92 -7.06 20.05
N SER A 209 7.80 -7.54 19.15
CA SER A 209 8.27 -6.74 18.01
C SER A 209 8.09 -7.45 16.67
N TYR A 210 8.95 -8.42 16.33
CA TYR A 210 8.94 -9.06 15.00
C TYR A 210 7.60 -9.71 14.67
N PHE A 211 7.00 -10.44 15.61
CA PHE A 211 5.67 -11.03 15.42
C PHE A 211 4.60 -9.97 15.13
N ILE A 212 4.70 -8.80 15.76
CA ILE A 212 3.74 -7.71 15.55
C ILE A 212 3.99 -7.03 14.21
N LYS A 213 5.26 -6.80 13.87
CA LYS A 213 5.68 -6.06 12.68
C LYS A 213 5.51 -6.85 11.39
N ASN A 214 5.90 -8.13 11.38
CA ASN A 214 6.19 -8.84 10.15
C ASN A 214 5.35 -10.10 9.95
N VAL A 215 4.83 -10.70 11.02
CA VAL A 215 4.08 -11.95 10.91
C VAL A 215 2.60 -11.67 10.70
N ASN A 216 2.03 -12.25 9.64
CA ASN A 216 0.62 -12.10 9.27
C ASN A 216 -0.24 -13.18 9.95
N PHE A 217 -0.57 -12.92 11.22
CA PHE A 217 -1.64 -13.62 11.92
C PHE A 217 -2.87 -12.73 12.02
N GLU A 218 -4.05 -13.34 11.97
CA GLU A 218 -5.30 -12.70 12.36
C GLU A 218 -5.30 -12.37 13.86
N ALA A 219 -6.12 -11.39 14.26
CA ALA A 219 -6.10 -10.86 15.63
C ALA A 219 -6.38 -11.93 16.71
N ASP A 220 -7.23 -12.92 16.42
CA ASP A 220 -7.55 -14.03 17.31
C ASP A 220 -6.50 -15.14 17.30
N GLU A 221 -5.77 -15.32 16.18
CA GLU A 221 -4.68 -16.30 16.05
C GLU A 221 -3.49 -15.99 16.97
N TYR A 222 -3.27 -14.71 17.31
CA TYR A 222 -2.22 -14.34 18.29
C TYR A 222 -2.39 -15.04 19.65
N ALA A 223 -3.63 -15.35 20.06
CA ALA A 223 -3.89 -16.08 21.29
C ALA A 223 -3.49 -17.57 21.23
N HIS A 224 -3.15 -18.08 20.04
CA HIS A 224 -2.76 -19.47 19.81
C HIS A 224 -1.24 -19.69 19.71
N ILE A 225 -0.46 -18.63 19.52
CA ILE A 225 1.01 -18.70 19.42
C ILE A 225 1.64 -19.31 20.70
N VAL A 226 1.33 -18.75 21.87
CA VAL A 226 1.91 -19.20 23.13
C VAL A 226 1.50 -20.65 23.47
N PRO A 227 0.22 -21.05 23.32
CA PRO A 227 -0.18 -22.45 23.42
C PRO A 227 0.53 -23.39 22.44
N ALA A 228 0.70 -22.99 21.17
CA ALA A 228 1.37 -23.80 20.16
C ALA A 228 2.83 -24.08 20.55
N LEU A 229 3.58 -23.02 20.85
CA LEU A 229 4.98 -23.14 21.26
C LEU A 229 5.13 -23.89 22.59
N SER A 230 4.22 -23.70 23.55
CA SER A 230 4.27 -24.39 24.84
C SER A 230 4.05 -25.90 24.69
N GLY A 231 3.11 -26.32 23.84
CA GLY A 231 2.85 -27.74 23.56
C GLY A 231 4.01 -28.41 22.85
N LEU A 232 4.66 -27.72 21.90
CA LEU A 232 5.90 -28.20 21.27
C LEU A 232 7.01 -28.37 22.32
N LEU A 233 7.21 -27.39 23.21
CA LEU A 233 8.24 -27.47 24.24
C LEU A 233 8.02 -28.65 25.20
N ASP A 234 6.78 -28.97 25.55
CA ASP A 234 6.47 -30.16 26.35
C ASP A 234 6.88 -31.45 25.61
N TYR A 235 6.52 -31.55 24.32
CA TYR A 235 6.89 -32.70 23.49
C TYR A 235 8.41 -32.86 23.37
N VAL A 236 9.13 -31.78 23.07
CA VAL A 236 10.59 -31.77 22.91
C VAL A 236 11.31 -32.15 24.22
N VAL A 237 10.72 -31.83 25.38
CA VAL A 237 11.22 -32.31 26.68
C VAL A 237 11.00 -33.80 26.86
N ASP A 238 9.83 -34.32 26.50
CA ASP A 238 9.52 -35.75 26.60
C ASP A 238 10.42 -36.61 25.69
N GLN A 239 10.84 -36.06 24.54
CA GLN A 239 11.84 -36.68 23.67
C GLN A 239 13.29 -36.53 24.18
N GLY A 240 13.53 -35.71 25.20
CA GLY A 240 14.85 -35.45 25.76
C GLY A 240 15.74 -34.52 24.92
N TRP A 241 15.18 -33.86 23.91
CA TRP A 241 15.92 -32.95 23.01
C TRP A 241 16.19 -31.58 23.64
N LEU A 242 15.37 -31.19 24.61
CA LEU A 242 15.55 -29.97 25.40
C LEU A 242 15.52 -30.26 26.89
N ASN A 243 16.39 -29.58 27.63
CA ASN A 243 16.42 -29.69 29.08
C ASN A 243 15.10 -29.20 29.71
N LYS A 244 14.47 -30.03 30.55
CA LYS A 244 13.21 -29.74 31.23
C LYS A 244 13.16 -28.39 31.95
N LYS A 245 14.25 -27.98 32.62
CA LYS A 245 14.30 -26.68 33.31
C LYS A 245 14.28 -25.52 32.31
N ARG A 246 15.00 -25.64 31.19
CA ARG A 246 15.02 -24.61 30.14
C ARG A 246 13.65 -24.47 29.50
N ALA A 247 13.00 -25.58 29.13
CA ALA A 247 11.65 -25.55 28.58
C ALA A 247 10.66 -24.86 29.53
N ALA A 248 10.69 -25.20 30.82
CA ALA A 248 9.85 -24.55 31.82
C ALA A 248 10.14 -23.04 31.96
N ASP A 249 11.41 -22.63 31.86
CA ASP A 249 11.77 -21.21 31.83
C ASP A 249 11.23 -20.51 30.57
N TYR A 250 11.31 -21.15 29.40
CA TYR A 250 10.78 -20.59 28.14
C TYR A 250 9.27 -20.45 28.15
N GLN A 251 8.54 -21.48 28.58
CA GLN A 251 7.09 -21.43 28.75
C GLN A 251 6.67 -20.29 29.68
N ARG A 252 7.41 -20.07 30.78
CA ARG A 252 7.18 -18.92 31.67
C ARG A 252 7.43 -17.58 30.96
N PHE A 253 8.46 -17.47 30.12
CA PHE A 253 8.76 -16.24 29.37
C PHE A 253 7.73 -15.95 28.27
N LEU A 254 7.28 -16.98 27.56
CA LEU A 254 6.20 -16.92 26.57
C LEU A 254 4.92 -16.41 27.24
N LYS A 255 4.51 -17.08 28.34
CA LYS A 255 3.30 -16.70 29.07
C LYS A 255 3.34 -15.27 29.62
N ALA A 256 4.51 -14.82 30.06
CA ALA A 256 4.68 -13.45 30.56
C ALA A 256 4.60 -12.37 29.46
N SER A 257 4.78 -12.75 28.18
CA SER A 257 4.76 -11.81 27.05
C SER A 257 3.44 -11.83 26.27
N GLU A 258 2.59 -12.83 26.51
CA GLU A 258 1.36 -13.09 25.76
C GLU A 258 0.39 -11.91 25.73
N ALA A 259 0.06 -11.36 26.91
CA ALA A 259 -0.93 -10.29 27.01
C ALA A 259 -0.50 -9.02 26.26
N GLU A 260 0.79 -8.68 26.35
CA GLU A 260 1.35 -7.52 25.65
C GLU A 260 1.41 -7.75 24.14
N MET A 261 1.85 -8.93 23.69
CA MET A 261 1.83 -9.31 22.28
C MET A 261 0.42 -9.17 21.68
N ILE A 262 -0.61 -9.70 22.35
CA ILE A 262 -2.00 -9.61 21.90
C ILE A 262 -2.50 -8.16 21.90
N GLU A 263 -2.05 -7.33 22.84
CA GLU A 263 -2.47 -5.92 22.84
C GLU A 263 -1.80 -5.13 21.72
N LEU A 264 -0.50 -5.33 21.51
CA LEU A 264 0.25 -4.70 20.42
C LEU A 264 -0.26 -5.11 19.04
N SER A 265 -0.74 -6.35 18.88
CA SER A 265 -1.27 -6.84 17.60
C SER A 265 -2.59 -6.19 17.18
N LYS A 266 -3.32 -5.55 18.10
CA LYS A 266 -4.55 -4.80 17.78
C LYS A 266 -4.28 -3.42 17.22
N ASP A 267 -3.06 -2.90 17.40
CA ASP A 267 -2.69 -1.58 16.92
C ASP A 267 -1.78 -1.71 15.69
N SER A 268 -2.39 -1.52 14.52
CA SER A 268 -1.77 -1.40 13.20
C SER A 268 -0.62 -0.40 13.11
N ASN A 269 -0.48 0.57 14.02
CA ASN A 269 0.73 1.41 14.08
C ASN A 269 1.98 0.62 14.44
N ASN A 270 1.84 -0.51 15.15
CA ASN A 270 2.94 -1.40 15.50
C ASN A 270 3.33 -2.33 14.35
N PHE A 271 2.57 -2.35 13.25
CA PHE A 271 2.88 -3.20 12.10
C PHE A 271 4.03 -2.62 11.29
N GLY A 272 4.82 -3.50 10.68
CA GLY A 272 5.76 -3.14 9.63
C GLY A 272 5.01 -2.78 8.35
N ASP A 273 5.70 -2.10 7.44
CA ASP A 273 5.08 -1.53 6.25
C ASP A 273 4.46 -2.59 5.32
N ALA A 274 5.17 -3.70 5.10
CA ALA A 274 4.67 -4.82 4.29
C ALA A 274 3.41 -5.45 4.88
N LYS A 275 3.40 -5.71 6.19
CA LYS A 275 2.22 -6.24 6.89
C LYS A 275 1.04 -5.26 6.86
N LEU A 276 1.30 -3.97 7.12
CA LEU A 276 0.25 -2.95 7.06
C LEU A 276 -0.40 -2.92 5.67
N LEU A 277 0.41 -3.00 4.61
CA LEU A 277 -0.09 -3.08 3.24
C LEU A 277 -0.95 -4.33 3.01
N ALA A 278 -0.48 -5.50 3.44
CA ALA A 278 -1.21 -6.77 3.32
C ALA A 278 -2.56 -6.73 4.04
N VAL A 279 -2.58 -6.26 5.29
CA VAL A 279 -3.81 -6.11 6.08
C VAL A 279 -4.79 -5.15 5.38
N LYS A 280 -4.31 -4.02 4.86
CA LYS A 280 -5.18 -3.05 4.17
C LYS A 280 -5.73 -3.58 2.84
N MET A 281 -4.98 -4.43 2.14
CA MET A 281 -5.49 -5.16 0.97
C MET A 281 -6.65 -6.08 1.36
N LEU A 282 -6.47 -6.90 2.40
CA LEU A 282 -7.50 -7.82 2.89
C LEU A 282 -8.75 -7.08 3.39
N GLU A 283 -8.57 -5.99 4.17
CA GLU A 283 -9.67 -5.13 4.63
C GLU A 283 -10.45 -4.50 3.47
N SER A 284 -9.77 -4.23 2.34
CA SER A 284 -10.38 -3.70 1.11
C SER A 284 -11.02 -4.79 0.23
N GLY A 285 -11.01 -6.06 0.68
CA GLY A 285 -11.56 -7.20 -0.06
C GLY A 285 -10.74 -7.57 -1.29
N ILE A 286 -9.45 -7.22 -1.33
CA ILE A 286 -8.56 -7.57 -2.43
C ILE A 286 -8.09 -9.00 -2.24
N ASP A 287 -8.26 -9.81 -3.28
CA ASP A 287 -7.62 -11.12 -3.37
C ASP A 287 -6.13 -10.92 -3.63
N ILE A 288 -5.32 -11.23 -2.62
CA ILE A 288 -3.86 -11.10 -2.68
C ILE A 288 -3.21 -12.07 -3.69
N SER A 289 -3.95 -13.07 -4.17
CA SER A 289 -3.50 -13.96 -5.24
C SER A 289 -3.79 -13.43 -6.64
N ASP A 290 -4.62 -12.39 -6.77
CA ASP A 290 -4.84 -11.67 -8.03
C ASP A 290 -3.82 -10.55 -8.17
N GLU A 291 -2.70 -10.85 -8.85
CA GLU A 291 -1.62 -9.90 -9.13
C GLU A 291 -2.11 -8.57 -9.71
N LYS A 292 -3.16 -8.59 -10.54
CA LYS A 292 -3.69 -7.37 -11.13
C LYS A 292 -4.36 -6.51 -10.07
N SER A 293 -5.19 -7.11 -9.22
CA SER A 293 -5.86 -6.40 -8.13
C SER A 293 -4.86 -5.86 -7.10
N VAL A 294 -3.83 -6.64 -6.77
CA VAL A 294 -2.71 -6.21 -5.92
C VAL A 294 -1.98 -5.01 -6.55
N ARG A 295 -1.60 -5.11 -7.83
CA ARG A 295 -0.90 -4.04 -8.55
C ARG A 295 -1.74 -2.77 -8.66
N ASP A 296 -3.04 -2.89 -8.94
CA ASP A 296 -3.95 -1.76 -9.02
C ASP A 296 -4.06 -1.05 -7.65
N PHE A 297 -4.17 -1.81 -6.56
CA PHE A 297 -4.19 -1.26 -5.20
C PHE A 297 -2.87 -0.57 -4.84
N ILE A 298 -1.73 -1.23 -5.03
CA ILE A 298 -0.41 -0.64 -4.77
C ILE A 298 -0.23 0.64 -5.59
N THR A 299 -0.64 0.64 -6.85
CA THR A 299 -0.58 1.83 -7.71
C THR A 299 -1.45 2.96 -7.15
N ASP A 300 -2.64 2.65 -6.63
CA ASP A 300 -3.51 3.66 -6.03
C ASP A 300 -2.95 4.21 -4.72
N ILE A 301 -2.40 3.33 -3.86
CA ILE A 301 -1.73 3.74 -2.63
C ILE A 301 -0.47 4.57 -2.90
N ASN A 302 0.34 4.22 -3.91
CA ASN A 302 1.53 4.99 -4.27
C ASN A 302 1.18 6.37 -4.82
N LYS A 303 0.12 6.49 -5.64
CA LYS A 303 -0.45 7.79 -6.03
C LYS A 303 -0.91 8.62 -4.84
N GLN A 304 -1.18 7.95 -3.72
CA GLN A 304 -1.62 8.53 -2.47
C GLN A 304 -0.45 8.77 -1.48
N GLY A 305 0.82 8.64 -1.89
CA GLY A 305 1.96 8.84 -0.98
C GLY A 305 2.39 7.58 -0.23
N GLY A 306 2.03 6.41 -0.74
CA GLY A 306 2.58 5.11 -0.34
C GLY A 306 2.11 4.66 1.04
N VAL A 307 2.94 3.87 1.72
CA VAL A 307 2.61 3.33 3.05
C VAL A 307 2.40 4.42 4.12
N SER A 308 3.04 5.58 3.94
CA SER A 308 2.81 6.76 4.80
C SER A 308 1.34 7.21 4.80
N TYR A 309 0.61 7.03 3.69
CA TYR A 309 -0.82 7.31 3.63
C TYR A 309 -1.65 6.33 4.45
N LEU A 310 -1.36 5.03 4.35
CA LEU A 310 -2.03 4.00 5.14
C LEU A 310 -1.88 4.26 6.64
N ARG A 311 -0.69 4.68 7.09
CA ARG A 311 -0.44 5.04 8.49
C ARG A 311 -1.25 6.27 8.93
N LYS A 312 -1.40 7.28 8.08
CA LYS A 312 -2.22 8.46 8.39
C LYS A 312 -3.69 8.11 8.47
N LEU A 313 -4.21 7.36 7.49
CA LEU A 313 -5.60 6.89 7.50
C LEU A 313 -5.94 6.15 8.79
N ASP A 314 -5.06 5.24 9.20
CA ASP A 314 -5.30 4.41 10.38
C ASP A 314 -5.36 5.26 11.66
N ASN A 315 -4.44 6.21 11.81
CA ASN A 315 -4.44 7.16 12.92
C ASN A 315 -5.66 8.08 12.94
N ASP A 316 -6.09 8.56 11.77
CA ASP A 316 -7.29 9.40 11.67
C ASP A 316 -8.55 8.57 11.97
N SER A 317 -8.64 7.32 11.50
CA SER A 317 -9.78 6.43 11.77
C SER A 317 -9.94 6.09 13.27
N LYS A 318 -8.83 5.98 14.01
CA LYS A 318 -8.86 5.77 15.47
C LYS A 318 -9.33 7.01 16.20
N LYS A 319 -8.86 8.19 15.77
CA LYS A 319 -9.36 9.46 16.31
C LYS A 319 -10.85 9.60 16.08
N THR A 320 -11.41 9.09 14.99
CA THR A 320 -12.85 9.22 14.67
C THR A 320 -13.74 8.17 15.36
N LYS A 321 -13.24 6.96 15.67
CA LYS A 321 -13.99 5.93 16.41
C LYS A 321 -14.29 6.30 17.88
N ASP A 322 -13.48 7.15 18.49
CA ASP A 322 -13.66 7.64 19.87
C ASP A 322 -14.60 8.86 19.98
N ILE A 323 -15.09 9.38 18.85
CA ILE A 323 -15.93 10.58 18.83
C ILE A 323 -17.40 10.18 18.79
N GLY A 324 -18.20 10.72 19.72
CA GLY A 324 -19.61 10.41 19.94
C GLY A 324 -20.56 10.77 18.79
N ASN A 325 -21.72 11.35 19.10
CA ASN A 325 -22.76 11.63 18.11
C ASN A 325 -22.25 12.56 16.99
N VAL A 326 -22.32 12.10 15.74
CA VAL A 326 -21.84 12.82 14.54
C VAL A 326 -22.47 14.20 14.39
N GLU A 327 -23.72 14.39 14.80
CA GLU A 327 -24.41 15.69 14.75
C GLU A 327 -23.80 16.73 15.71
N GLU A 328 -23.26 16.28 16.84
CA GLU A 328 -22.58 17.16 17.80
C GLU A 328 -21.20 17.55 17.28
N LEU A 329 -20.52 16.58 16.65
CA LEU A 329 -19.21 16.77 16.03
C LEU A 329 -19.24 17.69 14.80
N ALA A 330 -20.33 17.64 14.02
CA ALA A 330 -20.52 18.55 12.89
C ALA A 330 -20.44 20.03 13.32
N LYS A 331 -20.94 20.37 14.53
CA LYS A 331 -20.86 21.73 15.06
C LYS A 331 -19.44 22.18 15.37
N ASP A 332 -18.60 21.25 15.85
CA ASP A 332 -17.19 21.54 16.15
C ASP A 332 -16.36 21.70 14.86
N PHE A 333 -16.80 21.10 13.77
CA PHE A 333 -16.16 21.22 12.45
C PHE A 333 -16.79 22.28 11.54
N ASP A 334 -17.83 22.99 12.00
CA ASP A 334 -18.45 24.07 11.23
C ASP A 334 -17.37 25.14 10.90
N PRO A 335 -17.06 25.36 9.61
CA PRO A 335 -16.04 26.31 9.19
C PRO A 335 -16.53 27.77 9.24
N ASP A 336 -17.84 28.00 9.35
CA ASP A 336 -18.44 29.34 9.39
C ASP A 336 -19.60 29.42 10.42
N PRO A 337 -19.32 29.20 11.72
CA PRO A 337 -20.35 29.24 12.76
C PRO A 337 -20.96 30.64 12.95
N GLN A 338 -20.30 31.68 12.40
CA GLN A 338 -20.78 33.05 12.39
C GLN A 338 -21.72 33.35 11.21
N ARG A 339 -21.99 32.36 10.35
CA ARG A 339 -22.90 32.43 9.20
C ARG A 339 -22.57 33.56 8.23
N LYS A 340 -21.29 33.79 7.98
CA LYS A 340 -20.82 34.80 7.02
C LYS A 340 -21.29 34.51 5.60
N PHE A 341 -21.55 33.24 5.26
CA PHE A 341 -22.14 32.83 3.98
C PHE A 341 -23.46 33.53 3.66
N LEU A 342 -24.22 34.00 4.65
CA LEU A 342 -25.46 34.79 4.44
C LEU A 342 -25.20 36.16 3.81
N ASN A 343 -23.97 36.66 3.85
CA ASN A 343 -23.59 37.94 3.26
C ASN A 343 -22.99 37.80 1.86
N SER A 344 -22.82 36.56 1.37
CA SER A 344 -22.30 36.30 0.03
C SER A 344 -23.28 36.76 -1.04
N PRO A 345 -22.81 37.20 -2.22
CA PRO A 345 -23.71 37.51 -3.33
C PRO A 345 -24.61 36.32 -3.68
N HIS A 346 -25.92 36.54 -3.71
CA HIS A 346 -26.91 35.53 -4.02
C HIS A 346 -27.98 36.06 -4.96
N LEU A 347 -28.61 35.17 -5.74
CA LEU A 347 -29.76 35.56 -6.56
C LEU A 347 -30.94 35.93 -5.69
N PRO A 348 -31.74 36.95 -6.05
CA PRO A 348 -32.97 37.26 -5.33
C PRO A 348 -34.10 36.26 -5.65
N GLU A 349 -34.17 35.80 -6.90
CA GLU A 349 -35.21 34.90 -7.41
C GLU A 349 -34.71 34.12 -8.65
N LEU A 350 -35.13 32.87 -8.80
CA LEU A 350 -34.89 32.02 -9.98
C LEU A 350 -36.07 31.06 -10.17
N ASP A 351 -36.64 30.99 -11.37
CA ASP A 351 -37.79 30.11 -11.71
C ASP A 351 -38.96 30.19 -10.71
N GLY A 352 -39.23 31.37 -10.15
CA GLY A 352 -40.29 31.61 -9.17
C GLY A 352 -39.94 31.19 -7.73
N LYS A 353 -38.75 30.63 -7.49
CA LYS A 353 -38.18 30.42 -6.14
C LYS A 353 -37.47 31.70 -5.72
N LYS A 354 -37.74 32.19 -4.52
CA LYS A 354 -37.01 33.31 -3.92
C LYS A 354 -35.95 32.80 -2.97
N TRP A 355 -34.86 33.54 -2.86
CA TRP A 355 -33.86 33.26 -1.84
C TRP A 355 -34.46 33.37 -0.44
N ASN A 356 -34.13 32.41 0.42
CA ASN A 356 -34.64 32.33 1.77
C ASN A 356 -33.51 32.08 2.76
N GLN A 357 -33.39 32.96 3.76
CA GLN A 357 -32.34 32.87 4.78
C GLN A 357 -32.40 31.57 5.59
N ALA A 358 -33.59 31.10 5.95
CA ALA A 358 -33.72 29.85 6.71
C ALA A 358 -33.29 28.64 5.88
N THR A 359 -33.61 28.64 4.58
CA THR A 359 -33.11 27.61 3.65
C THR A 359 -31.59 27.70 3.48
N ALA A 360 -31.01 28.91 3.36
CA ALA A 360 -29.56 29.10 3.30
C ALA A 360 -28.86 28.52 4.54
N ILE A 361 -29.40 28.76 5.73
CA ILE A 361 -28.88 28.18 6.98
C ILE A 361 -28.97 26.66 6.95
N HIS A 362 -30.12 26.12 6.52
CA HIS A 362 -30.33 24.68 6.49
C HIS A 362 -29.38 23.97 5.50
N VAL A 363 -29.18 24.51 4.30
CA VAL A 363 -28.27 23.88 3.32
C VAL A 363 -26.81 23.96 3.78
N HIS A 364 -26.41 25.02 4.49
CA HIS A 364 -25.10 25.10 5.11
C HIS A 364 -24.91 23.99 6.15
N GLU A 365 -25.87 23.84 7.06
CA GLU A 365 -25.87 22.78 8.09
C GLU A 365 -25.80 21.39 7.44
N LEU A 366 -26.53 21.16 6.34
CA LEU A 366 -26.41 19.92 5.56
C LEU A 366 -25.01 19.74 4.97
N GLY A 367 -24.37 20.81 4.49
CA GLY A 367 -23.02 20.73 3.95
C GLY A 367 -21.97 20.42 4.99
N VAL A 368 -22.11 20.97 6.19
CA VAL A 368 -21.26 20.62 7.34
C VAL A 368 -21.46 19.16 7.71
N ASP A 369 -22.71 18.71 7.89
CA ASP A 369 -23.06 17.31 8.21
C ASP A 369 -22.51 16.31 7.17
N TYR A 370 -22.76 16.56 5.89
CA TYR A 370 -22.28 15.70 4.81
C TYR A 370 -20.76 15.69 4.71
N GLY A 371 -20.11 16.85 4.88
CA GLY A 371 -18.66 16.96 4.88
C GLY A 371 -18.02 16.20 6.03
N THR A 372 -18.60 16.31 7.22
CA THR A 372 -18.13 15.59 8.41
C THR A 372 -18.30 14.10 8.21
N GLU A 373 -19.50 13.62 7.90
CA GLU A 373 -19.74 12.19 7.68
C GLU A 373 -18.86 11.58 6.59
N LEU A 374 -18.71 12.28 5.46
CA LEU A 374 -17.84 11.81 4.38
C LEU A 374 -16.39 11.71 4.85
N ALA A 375 -15.90 12.70 5.60
CA ALA A 375 -14.55 12.69 6.15
C ALA A 375 -14.33 11.60 7.20
N LEU A 376 -15.36 11.20 7.95
CA LEU A 376 -15.28 10.10 8.91
C LEU A 376 -15.34 8.73 8.22
N LYS A 377 -15.96 8.64 7.03
CA LYS A 377 -16.14 7.42 6.24
C LYS A 377 -15.09 7.28 5.12
N ARG A 378 -13.85 7.72 5.38
CA ARG A 378 -12.70 7.64 4.44
C ARG A 378 -12.27 6.22 4.12
N ASP A 379 -12.63 5.27 4.97
CA ASP A 379 -12.49 3.82 4.73
C ASP A 379 -13.42 3.33 3.62
N LYS A 380 -14.57 3.99 3.42
CA LYS A 380 -15.58 3.63 2.42
C LYS A 380 -15.54 4.51 1.17
N TYR A 381 -15.22 5.79 1.32
CA TYR A 381 -15.20 6.76 0.21
C TYR A 381 -13.80 7.34 0.04
N VAL A 382 -13.24 7.19 -1.17
CA VAL A 382 -11.86 7.59 -1.48
C VAL A 382 -11.76 9.12 -1.49
N LEU A 383 -11.06 9.71 -0.53
CA LEU A 383 -10.78 11.15 -0.49
C LEU A 383 -9.32 11.43 -0.87
N PRO A 384 -9.01 12.60 -1.45
CA PRO A 384 -7.63 13.05 -1.63
C PRO A 384 -6.82 12.99 -0.31
N VAL A 385 -5.53 12.71 -0.40
CA VAL A 385 -4.69 12.34 0.76
C VAL A 385 -4.35 13.52 1.64
N GLU A 386 -4.20 14.69 1.04
CA GLU A 386 -3.70 15.88 1.74
C GLU A 386 -4.83 16.66 2.42
N ILE A 387 -6.09 16.27 2.22
CA ILE A 387 -7.21 17.04 2.77
C ILE A 387 -7.54 16.56 4.18
N SER A 388 -7.36 17.44 5.16
CA SER A 388 -7.79 17.19 6.54
C SER A 388 -9.32 17.13 6.63
N VAL A 389 -9.86 16.63 7.74
CA VAL A 389 -11.32 16.66 8.02
C VAL A 389 -11.86 18.07 7.83
N SER A 390 -11.20 19.08 8.41
CA SER A 390 -11.61 20.48 8.28
C SER A 390 -11.63 20.98 6.84
N VAL A 391 -10.69 20.53 5.99
CA VAL A 391 -10.67 20.92 4.57
C VAL A 391 -11.81 20.26 3.79
N VAL A 392 -12.15 19.00 4.09
CA VAL A 392 -13.31 18.30 3.49
C VAL A 392 -14.59 19.03 3.85
N VAL A 393 -14.80 19.30 5.15
CA VAL A 393 -16.00 19.97 5.67
C VAL A 393 -16.13 21.35 5.05
N LEU A 394 -15.05 22.14 5.06
CA LEU A 394 -14.99 23.46 4.43
C LEU A 394 -15.36 23.42 2.95
N SER A 395 -14.77 22.49 2.20
CA SER A 395 -14.95 22.42 0.75
C SER A 395 -16.39 22.04 0.39
N ILE A 396 -16.99 21.11 1.15
CA ILE A 396 -18.36 20.64 0.90
C ILE A 396 -19.39 21.69 1.33
N SER A 397 -19.24 22.31 2.49
CA SER A 397 -20.18 23.35 2.95
C SER A 397 -20.14 24.57 2.02
N GLN A 398 -18.95 25.07 1.68
CA GLN A 398 -18.82 26.20 0.75
C GLN A 398 -19.41 25.92 -0.63
N MET A 399 -19.20 24.71 -1.16
CA MET A 399 -19.79 24.33 -2.44
C MET A 399 -21.33 24.33 -2.36
N ILE A 400 -21.91 23.73 -1.32
CA ILE A 400 -23.37 23.70 -1.15
C ILE A 400 -23.93 25.11 -0.99
N ASP A 401 -23.26 25.98 -0.23
CA ASP A 401 -23.63 27.38 -0.05
C ASP A 401 -23.63 28.13 -1.39
N VAL A 402 -22.59 27.95 -2.21
CA VAL A 402 -22.48 28.56 -3.55
C VAL A 402 -23.59 28.07 -4.46
N LEU A 403 -23.86 26.77 -4.49
CA LEU A 403 -24.92 26.20 -5.34
C LEU A 403 -26.30 26.72 -4.93
N TYR A 404 -26.57 26.88 -3.63
CA TYR A 404 -27.82 27.49 -3.18
C TYR A 404 -27.87 28.98 -3.52
N ALA A 405 -26.80 29.74 -3.28
CA ALA A 405 -26.75 31.17 -3.55
C ALA A 405 -26.94 31.51 -5.05
N GLN A 406 -26.41 30.68 -5.95
CA GLN A 406 -26.43 30.90 -7.39
C GLN A 406 -27.58 30.19 -8.13
N HIS A 407 -28.13 29.11 -7.58
CA HIS A 407 -29.16 28.33 -8.27
C HIS A 407 -30.42 28.07 -7.44
N LEU A 408 -30.48 28.53 -6.19
CA LEU A 408 -31.60 28.29 -5.26
C LEU A 408 -31.99 26.80 -5.17
N GLN A 409 -30.99 25.91 -5.22
CA GLN A 409 -31.14 24.46 -5.15
C GLN A 409 -30.50 23.91 -3.88
N ALA A 410 -31.27 23.13 -3.11
CA ALA A 410 -30.73 22.25 -2.08
C ALA A 410 -30.12 20.97 -2.69
N PRO A 411 -29.34 20.18 -1.95
CA PRO A 411 -28.66 18.99 -2.48
C PRO A 411 -29.57 17.96 -3.18
N ASP A 412 -30.79 17.76 -2.68
CA ASP A 412 -31.80 16.87 -3.28
C ASP A 412 -32.50 17.47 -4.52
N GLU A 413 -32.31 18.76 -4.77
CA GLU A 413 -32.86 19.50 -5.92
C GLU A 413 -31.85 19.73 -7.04
N TRP A 414 -30.60 19.26 -6.89
CA TRP A 414 -29.54 19.50 -7.85
C TRP A 414 -29.85 18.98 -9.25
N THR A 415 -29.55 19.83 -10.24
CA THR A 415 -29.77 19.51 -11.65
C THR A 415 -28.46 19.35 -12.42
N ILE A 416 -28.52 18.60 -13.52
CA ILE A 416 -27.39 18.44 -14.44
C ILE A 416 -26.91 19.77 -15.00
N ALA A 417 -27.82 20.70 -15.30
CA ALA A 417 -27.47 22.02 -15.83
C ALA A 417 -26.64 22.84 -14.82
N THR A 418 -27.05 22.84 -13.56
CA THR A 418 -26.29 23.48 -12.47
C THR A 418 -24.89 22.90 -12.33
N TRP A 419 -24.76 21.57 -12.35
CA TRP A 419 -23.45 20.92 -12.27
C TRP A 419 -22.57 21.11 -13.51
N GLN A 420 -23.17 21.32 -14.70
CA GLN A 420 -22.43 21.67 -15.91
C GLN A 420 -21.79 23.05 -15.78
N GLU A 421 -22.54 24.03 -15.29
CA GLU A 421 -22.03 25.38 -15.05
C GLU A 421 -20.93 25.36 -13.98
N PHE A 422 -21.18 24.70 -12.85
CA PHE A 422 -20.19 24.58 -11.78
C PHE A 422 -18.90 23.86 -12.22
N SER A 423 -19.02 22.75 -12.95
CA SER A 423 -17.84 22.04 -13.48
C SER A 423 -17.06 22.90 -14.48
N SER A 424 -17.75 23.69 -15.31
CA SER A 424 -17.10 24.61 -16.25
C SER A 424 -16.34 25.70 -15.51
N TRP A 425 -16.95 26.28 -14.49
CA TRP A 425 -16.30 27.25 -13.61
C TRP A 425 -15.06 26.67 -12.92
N LEU A 426 -15.12 25.44 -12.40
CA LEU A 426 -13.96 24.76 -11.80
C LEU A 426 -12.81 24.63 -12.80
N LYS A 427 -13.09 24.21 -14.05
CA LYS A 427 -12.05 24.07 -15.10
C LYS A 427 -11.39 25.40 -15.46
N GLU A 428 -12.16 26.48 -15.47
CA GLU A 428 -11.67 27.82 -15.81
C GLU A 428 -10.85 28.46 -14.69
N ASN A 429 -11.13 28.10 -13.43
CA ASN A 429 -10.59 28.79 -12.26
C ASN A 429 -9.60 27.96 -11.42
N GLN A 430 -9.33 26.71 -11.80
CA GLN A 430 -8.39 25.83 -11.10
C GLN A 430 -7.29 25.35 -12.04
N THR A 431 -6.10 25.09 -11.48
CA THR A 431 -5.08 24.32 -12.21
C THR A 431 -5.58 22.91 -12.45
N LYS A 432 -5.01 22.19 -13.44
CA LYS A 432 -5.38 20.79 -13.71
C LYS A 432 -5.30 19.91 -12.46
N GLU A 433 -4.25 20.06 -11.67
CA GLU A 433 -4.07 19.30 -10.43
C GLU A 433 -5.11 19.64 -9.35
N GLN A 434 -5.48 20.91 -9.22
CA GLN A 434 -6.55 21.34 -8.32
C GLN A 434 -7.92 20.83 -8.79
N TYR A 435 -8.16 20.86 -10.10
CA TYR A 435 -9.36 20.32 -10.72
C TYR A 435 -9.49 18.81 -10.48
N ASP A 436 -8.44 18.04 -10.77
CA ASP A 436 -8.45 16.58 -10.61
C ASP A 436 -8.68 16.18 -9.13
N ARG A 437 -8.10 16.93 -8.17
CA ARG A 437 -8.38 16.73 -6.73
C ARG A 437 -9.82 17.06 -6.36
N THR A 438 -10.35 18.18 -6.87
CA THR A 438 -11.73 18.60 -6.62
C THR A 438 -12.71 17.57 -7.19
N VAL A 439 -12.49 17.10 -8.42
CA VAL A 439 -13.31 16.06 -9.06
C VAL A 439 -13.40 14.81 -8.20
N ARG A 440 -12.26 14.30 -7.67
CA ARG A 440 -12.26 13.12 -6.79
C ARG A 440 -13.08 13.33 -5.51
N LEU A 441 -12.93 14.48 -4.86
CA LEU A 441 -13.74 14.81 -3.68
C LEU A 441 -15.24 14.81 -4.01
N LEU A 442 -15.61 15.41 -5.14
CA LEU A 442 -17.01 15.50 -5.58
C LEU A 442 -17.59 14.15 -5.99
N GLU A 443 -16.81 13.28 -6.62
CA GLU A 443 -17.23 11.91 -6.94
C GLU A 443 -17.58 11.10 -5.68
N SER A 444 -16.73 11.21 -4.66
CA SER A 444 -16.95 10.59 -3.36
C SER A 444 -18.17 11.18 -2.66
N LEU A 445 -18.38 12.50 -2.74
CA LEU A 445 -19.60 13.14 -2.24
C LEU A 445 -20.84 12.61 -2.96
N MET A 446 -20.86 12.51 -4.30
CA MET A 446 -22.04 11.98 -5.01
C MET A 446 -22.34 10.52 -4.65
N MET A 447 -21.30 9.71 -4.46
CA MET A 447 -21.47 8.32 -4.02
C MET A 447 -22.05 8.24 -2.60
N PHE A 448 -21.55 9.08 -1.69
CA PHE A 448 -22.07 9.21 -0.34
C PHE A 448 -23.52 9.68 -0.30
N LEU A 449 -23.87 10.74 -1.04
CA LEU A 449 -25.25 11.26 -1.10
C LEU A 449 -26.23 10.28 -1.73
N LYS A 450 -25.78 9.46 -2.68
CA LYS A 450 -26.56 8.33 -3.22
C LYS A 450 -26.83 7.29 -2.12
N ASP A 451 -25.82 6.90 -1.36
CA ASP A 451 -25.98 5.91 -0.29
C ASP A 451 -26.86 6.44 0.86
N ARG A 452 -26.81 7.74 1.18
CA ARG A 452 -27.77 8.41 2.09
C ARG A 452 -29.16 8.64 1.48
N LYS A 453 -29.39 8.28 0.22
CA LYS A 453 -30.67 8.48 -0.51
C LYS A 453 -31.08 9.95 -0.66
N VAL A 454 -30.13 10.87 -0.57
CA VAL A 454 -30.34 12.30 -0.90
C VAL A 454 -30.44 12.45 -2.42
N LEU A 455 -29.58 11.72 -3.15
CA LEU A 455 -29.63 11.62 -4.60
C LEU A 455 -30.10 10.23 -5.03
N SER A 456 -30.84 10.18 -6.15
CA SER A 456 -31.08 8.91 -6.84
C SER A 456 -29.78 8.40 -7.48
N SER A 457 -29.65 7.07 -7.65
CA SER A 457 -28.51 6.46 -8.37
C SER A 457 -28.32 7.03 -9.77
N LYS A 458 -29.41 7.40 -10.44
CA LYS A 458 -29.38 8.03 -11.75
C LYS A 458 -28.78 9.43 -11.67
N ASN A 459 -29.28 10.27 -10.77
CA ASN A 459 -28.80 11.66 -10.64
C ASN A 459 -27.33 11.69 -10.24
N ALA A 460 -26.91 10.89 -9.25
CA ALA A 460 -25.51 10.82 -8.83
C ALA A 460 -24.57 10.42 -10.00
N LYS A 461 -24.99 9.45 -10.84
CA LYS A 461 -24.23 9.02 -12.02
C LYS A 461 -24.16 10.09 -13.12
N GLU A 462 -25.28 10.77 -13.39
CA GLU A 462 -25.34 11.83 -14.41
C GLU A 462 -24.52 13.05 -13.97
N ILE A 463 -24.57 13.44 -12.69
CA ILE A 463 -23.74 14.51 -12.12
C ILE A 463 -22.25 14.14 -12.19
N ASN A 464 -21.87 12.92 -11.77
CA ASN A 464 -20.47 12.47 -11.86
C ASN A 464 -19.94 12.49 -13.30
N SER A 465 -20.76 12.11 -14.28
CA SER A 465 -20.37 12.18 -15.70
C SER A 465 -20.02 13.62 -16.12
N VAL A 466 -20.81 14.59 -15.68
CA VAL A 466 -20.56 16.02 -15.97
C VAL A 466 -19.29 16.52 -15.31
N ILE A 467 -19.08 16.21 -14.03
CA ILE A 467 -17.88 16.61 -13.27
C ILE A 467 -16.61 15.99 -13.89
N GLN A 468 -16.70 14.78 -14.44
CA GLN A 468 -15.61 14.14 -15.18
C GLN A 468 -15.36 14.75 -16.57
N GLY A 469 -16.18 15.70 -17.02
CA GLY A 469 -16.10 16.28 -18.37
C GLY A 469 -16.53 15.33 -19.48
N LYS A 470 -17.26 14.25 -19.17
CA LYS A 470 -17.87 13.38 -20.19
C LYS A 470 -19.08 14.10 -20.77
N VAL A 471 -19.10 14.32 -22.08
CA VAL A 471 -20.17 15.06 -22.77
C VAL A 471 -21.49 14.30 -22.63
N VAL A 472 -22.43 14.85 -21.86
CA VAL A 472 -23.85 14.47 -21.88
C VAL A 472 -24.56 15.46 -22.79
N SER A 473 -25.20 14.96 -23.86
CA SER A 473 -25.90 15.82 -24.83
C SER A 473 -26.97 16.68 -24.14
N LEU A 474 -26.96 18.00 -24.39
CA LEU A 474 -27.94 18.97 -23.88
C LEU A 474 -29.38 18.63 -24.30
N ASP A 475 -29.55 17.95 -25.43
CA ASP A 475 -30.87 17.52 -25.94
C ASP A 475 -31.48 16.39 -25.09
N GLU A 476 -30.66 15.55 -24.47
CA GLU A 476 -31.14 14.52 -23.54
C GLU A 476 -31.54 15.10 -22.17
N ALA A 477 -30.87 16.19 -21.74
CA ALA A 477 -31.14 16.86 -20.47
C ALA A 477 -32.42 17.73 -20.53
N ARG A 478 -32.66 18.44 -21.65
CA ARG A 478 -33.85 19.30 -21.83
C ARG A 478 -35.11 18.53 -22.26
N GLY A 479 -34.97 17.41 -22.98
CA GLY A 479 -36.11 16.64 -23.50
C GLY A 479 -36.95 15.89 -22.47
N ARG A 480 -36.46 15.69 -21.24
CA ARG A 480 -37.14 14.85 -20.22
C ARG A 480 -38.10 15.60 -19.29
N LYS A 481 -37.91 16.91 -19.06
CA LYS A 481 -38.81 17.74 -18.24
C LYS A 481 -40.26 17.82 -18.81
N ASN A 482 -40.43 17.49 -20.10
CA ASN A 482 -41.74 17.44 -20.78
C ASN A 482 -42.40 16.05 -20.81
N ARG A 483 -41.70 14.98 -20.38
CA ARG A 483 -42.30 13.63 -20.31
C ARG A 483 -42.91 13.32 -18.94
N ASP A 484 -42.37 13.90 -17.86
CA ASP A 484 -42.91 13.69 -16.50
C ASP A 484 -44.10 14.61 -16.16
N LYS A 485 -44.59 15.39 -17.13
CA LYS A 485 -45.83 16.19 -17.05
C LYS A 485 -46.98 15.64 -17.91
N LYS A 486 -46.90 14.38 -18.36
CA LYS A 486 -47.96 13.71 -19.11
C LYS A 486 -48.51 12.49 -18.41
#